data_AF-A0A9E2Q099-F1
#
_entry.id   AF-A0A9E2Q099-F1
#
_cell.length_a   1.000
_cell.length_b   1.000
_cell.length_c   1.000
_cell.angle_alpha   90.00
_cell.angle_beta   90.00
_cell.angle_gamma   90.00
#
_symmetry.space_group_name_H-M   'P 1'
#
loop_
_entity.id
_entity.type
_entity.pdbx_description
1 polymer ?
#
loop_
_entity_poly.entity_id
_entity_poly.type
_entity_poly.pdbx_seq_one_letter_code
_entity_poly.pdbx_strand_id
1 'polypeptide(L)'
;MPKKAEFIKFNTIKEYFKDAFKMRSSESAVKKAISAFDSTIETVLKEACELGQADKRNTVMDQDIISAVEKHLGKKNLTWQETAEEIIRQNPTDLGKISKTINDYIEKDQKG
;
A
#
# COMPACT_ATOMS: atom_id res chain seq x y z
N MET A 1 -6.76 26.35 -10.94
CA MET A 1 -6.50 24.95 -10.54
C MET A 1 -5.31 24.94 -9.61
N PRO A 2 -5.36 24.27 -8.45
CA PRO A 2 -4.18 24.12 -7.61
C PRO A 2 -3.06 23.45 -8.44
N LYS A 3 -1.80 23.88 -8.25
CA LYS A 3 -0.65 23.24 -8.88
C LYS A 3 -0.66 21.75 -8.49
N LYS A 4 -0.47 20.87 -9.47
CA LYS A 4 -0.26 19.44 -9.20
C LYS A 4 0.91 19.32 -8.23
N ALA A 5 0.70 18.59 -7.13
CA ALA A 5 1.76 18.38 -6.15
C ALA A 5 2.89 17.56 -6.79
N GLU A 6 4.13 17.99 -6.57
CA GLU A 6 5.34 17.27 -6.99
C GLU A 6 5.94 16.64 -5.74
N PHE A 7 5.81 15.32 -5.60
CA PHE A 7 6.33 14.59 -4.45
C PHE A 7 7.72 14.04 -4.72
N ILE A 8 8.02 13.72 -5.99
CA ILE A 8 9.30 13.15 -6.40
C ILE A 8 10.05 14.13 -7.31
N LYS A 9 11.27 14.49 -6.90
CA LYS A 9 12.12 15.40 -7.68
C LYS A 9 12.67 14.74 -8.94
N PHE A 10 12.58 15.45 -10.06
CA PHE A 10 13.07 15.00 -11.36
C PHE A 10 14.55 14.56 -11.37
N ASN A 11 15.44 15.37 -10.80
CA ASN A 11 16.87 15.07 -10.80
C ASN A 11 17.20 13.82 -9.98
N THR A 12 16.47 13.56 -8.89
CA THR A 12 16.66 12.36 -8.06
C THR A 12 16.46 11.08 -8.87
N ILE A 13 15.42 11.00 -9.71
CA ILE A 13 15.21 9.82 -10.55
C ILE A 13 16.30 9.71 -11.62
N LYS A 14 16.70 10.81 -12.27
CA LYS A 14 17.76 10.76 -13.30
C LYS A 14 19.10 10.31 -12.74
N GLU A 15 19.49 10.87 -11.60
CA GLU A 15 20.73 10.52 -10.91
C GLU A 15 20.70 9.06 -10.46
N TYR A 16 19.55 8.58 -9.95
CA TYR A 16 19.42 7.18 -9.56
C TYR A 16 19.65 6.21 -10.74
N PHE A 17 19.05 6.47 -11.91
CA PHE A 17 19.32 5.65 -13.11
C PHE A 17 20.80 5.65 -13.51
N LYS A 18 21.44 6.83 -13.43
CA LYS A 18 22.85 6.99 -13.79
C LYS A 18 23.76 6.29 -12.80
N ASP A 19 23.51 6.40 -11.50
CA ASP A 19 24.47 6.00 -10.49
C ASP A 19 24.27 4.56 -10.05
N ALA A 20 23.01 4.11 -9.88
CA ALA A 20 22.69 2.75 -9.47
C ALA A 20 22.72 1.77 -10.66
N PHE A 21 22.10 2.14 -11.78
CA PHE A 21 21.95 1.26 -12.94
C PHE A 21 22.97 1.52 -14.05
N LYS A 22 23.79 2.57 -13.93
CA LYS A 22 24.75 2.99 -14.97
C LYS A 22 24.07 3.28 -16.31
N MET A 23 22.82 3.76 -16.28
CA MET A 23 22.00 4.04 -17.46
C MET A 23 21.62 5.52 -17.56
N ARG A 24 21.56 6.04 -18.78
CA ARG A 24 20.93 7.35 -19.04
C ARG A 24 19.43 7.15 -19.22
N SER A 25 18.62 7.97 -18.56
CA SER A 25 17.18 8.04 -18.76
C SER A 25 16.80 9.24 -19.63
N SER A 26 15.77 9.07 -20.46
CA SER A 26 15.19 10.18 -21.22
C SER A 26 14.33 11.05 -20.30
N GLU A 27 14.20 12.34 -20.61
CA GLU A 27 13.38 13.24 -19.80
C GLU A 27 11.90 12.85 -19.80
N SER A 28 11.39 12.37 -20.95
CA SER A 28 10.00 11.94 -21.09
C SER A 28 9.69 10.72 -20.22
N ALA A 29 10.60 9.74 -20.14
CA ALA A 29 10.43 8.58 -19.28
C ALA A 29 10.36 8.98 -17.81
N VAL A 30 11.26 9.88 -17.37
CA VAL A 30 11.28 10.38 -15.99
C VAL A 30 10.03 11.19 -15.67
N LYS A 31 9.61 12.11 -16.54
CA LYS A 31 8.36 12.87 -16.36
C LYS A 31 7.13 11.95 -16.27
N LYS A 32 7.08 10.90 -17.08
CA LYS A 32 5.99 9.92 -17.05
C LYS A 32 5.96 9.14 -15.73
N ALA A 33 7.12 8.70 -15.25
CA ALA A 33 7.25 8.04 -13.94
C ALA A 33 6.77 8.97 -12.81
N ILE A 34 7.29 10.19 -12.73
CA ILE A 34 6.90 11.18 -11.71
C ILE A 34 5.40 11.44 -11.75
N SER A 35 4.84 11.72 -12.93
CA SER A 35 3.41 12.02 -13.05
C SER A 35 2.52 10.86 -12.58
N ALA A 36 2.93 9.62 -12.81
CA ALA A 36 2.23 8.43 -12.35
C ALA A 36 2.35 8.28 -10.83
N PHE A 37 3.57 8.32 -10.29
CA PHE A 37 3.80 8.19 -8.85
C PHE A 37 3.18 9.34 -8.05
N ASP A 38 3.30 10.58 -8.49
CA ASP A 38 2.69 11.73 -7.83
C ASP A 38 1.17 11.56 -7.73
N SER A 39 0.53 11.07 -8.80
CA SER A 39 -0.90 10.78 -8.80
C SER A 39 -1.24 9.68 -7.78
N THR A 40 -0.43 8.62 -7.71
CA THR A 40 -0.67 7.52 -6.76
C THR A 40 -0.43 7.95 -5.31
N ILE A 41 0.62 8.72 -5.04
CA ILE A 41 0.90 9.29 -3.72
C ILE A 41 -0.25 10.20 -3.29
N GLU A 42 -0.75 11.05 -4.19
CA GLU A 42 -1.90 11.91 -3.90
C GLU A 42 -3.15 11.10 -3.53
N THR A 43 -3.43 10.01 -4.26
CA THR A 43 -4.55 9.11 -3.93
C THR A 43 -4.38 8.46 -2.57
N VAL A 44 -3.19 7.92 -2.26
CA VAL A 44 -2.89 7.31 -0.96
C VAL A 44 -3.05 8.32 0.18
N LEU A 45 -2.54 9.53 0.03
CA LEU A 45 -2.63 10.56 1.07
C LEU A 45 -4.07 11.04 1.30
N LYS A 46 -4.89 11.11 0.23
CA LYS A 46 -6.32 11.42 0.36
C LYS A 46 -7.06 10.34 1.14
N GLU A 47 -6.87 9.07 0.77
CA GLU A 47 -7.48 7.95 1.47
C GLU A 47 -7.06 7.91 2.95
N ALA A 48 -5.78 8.09 3.26
CA ALA A 48 -5.30 8.11 4.64
C ALA A 48 -5.91 9.27 5.45
N CYS A 49 -6.13 10.43 4.81
CA CYS A 49 -6.83 11.55 5.43
C CYS A 49 -8.31 11.21 5.70
N GLU A 50 -8.99 10.57 4.74
CA GLU A 50 -10.38 10.12 4.89
C GLU A 50 -10.53 9.11 6.03
N LEU A 51 -9.61 8.15 6.16
CA LEU A 51 -9.57 7.18 7.27
C LEU A 51 -9.39 7.88 8.62
N GLY A 52 -8.43 8.82 8.72
CA GLY A 52 -8.24 9.61 9.93
C GLY A 52 -9.48 10.43 10.31
N GLN A 53 -10.15 11.04 9.33
CA GLN A 53 -11.37 11.80 9.54
C GLN A 53 -12.56 10.93 9.95
N ALA A 54 -12.68 9.71 9.41
CA ALA A 54 -13.71 8.74 9.79
C ALA A 54 -13.62 8.38 11.29
N ASP A 55 -12.40 8.33 11.82
CA ASP A 55 -12.12 8.14 13.25
C ASP A 55 -12.20 9.44 14.08
N LYS A 56 -12.69 10.54 13.48
CA LYS A 56 -12.78 11.88 14.09
C LYS A 56 -11.43 12.44 14.55
N ARG A 57 -10.33 11.99 13.95
CA ARG A 57 -8.98 12.50 14.20
C ARG A 57 -8.66 13.65 13.24
N ASN A 58 -7.85 14.59 13.69
CA ASN A 58 -7.24 15.64 12.86
C ASN A 58 -5.78 15.32 12.47
N THR A 59 -5.32 14.12 12.83
CA THR A 59 -3.96 13.65 12.64
C THR A 59 -4.02 12.30 11.95
N VAL A 60 -3.34 12.20 10.81
CA VAL A 60 -3.13 10.94 10.09
C VAL A 60 -2.10 10.12 10.85
N MET A 61 -2.44 8.86 11.14
CA MET A 61 -1.57 7.91 11.82
C MET A 61 -0.96 6.92 10.82
N ASP A 62 0.05 6.19 11.28
CA ASP A 62 0.72 5.12 10.54
C ASP A 62 -0.28 4.09 9.98
N GLN A 63 -1.25 3.65 10.77
CA GLN A 63 -2.28 2.69 10.36
C GLN A 63 -3.14 3.17 9.16
N ASP A 64 -3.40 4.48 9.06
CA ASP A 64 -4.17 5.06 7.96
C ASP A 64 -3.37 5.00 6.66
N ILE A 65 -2.07 5.34 6.75
CA ILE A 65 -1.14 5.27 5.62
C ILE A 65 -0.97 3.83 5.16
N ILE A 66 -0.77 2.88 6.09
CA ILE A 66 -0.63 1.45 5.76
C ILE A 66 -1.86 0.96 5.01
N SER A 67 -3.06 1.22 5.55
CA SER A 67 -4.33 0.81 4.94
C SER A 67 -4.53 1.43 3.55
N ALA A 68 -4.21 2.72 3.40
CA ALA A 68 -4.32 3.41 2.12
C ALA A 68 -3.31 2.90 1.07
N VAL A 69 -2.07 2.62 1.48
CA VAL A 69 -1.05 2.02 0.61
C VAL A 69 -1.48 0.64 0.15
N GLU A 70 -1.93 -0.24 1.05
CA GLU A 70 -2.39 -1.59 0.71
C GLU A 70 -3.56 -1.58 -0.29
N LYS A 71 -4.47 -0.61 -0.15
CA LYS A 71 -5.62 -0.44 -1.04
C LYS A 71 -5.21 -0.03 -2.46
N HIS A 72 -4.22 0.87 -2.61
CA HIS A 72 -3.92 1.52 -3.89
C HIS A 72 -2.66 1.04 -4.60
N LEU A 73 -1.67 0.54 -3.86
CA LEU A 73 -0.40 0.03 -4.40
C LEU A 73 -0.31 -1.51 -4.37
N GLY A 74 -1.32 -2.16 -3.77
CA GLY A 74 -1.46 -3.60 -3.70
C GLY A 74 -1.20 -4.16 -2.30
N LYS A 75 -1.77 -5.33 -2.03
CA LYS A 75 -1.52 -6.09 -0.81
C LYS A 75 -0.07 -6.56 -0.80
N LYS A 76 0.57 -6.48 0.36
CA LYS A 76 1.81 -7.21 0.63
C LYS A 76 1.54 -8.69 0.33
N ASN A 77 2.24 -9.28 -0.63
CA ASN A 77 2.18 -10.72 -0.84
C ASN A 77 2.95 -11.38 0.29
N LEU A 78 2.24 -11.60 1.40
CA LEU A 78 2.76 -12.35 2.53
C LEU A 78 2.73 -13.83 2.17
N THR A 79 3.80 -14.53 2.53
CA THR A 79 3.76 -15.99 2.61
C THR A 79 2.73 -16.41 3.66
N TRP A 80 2.32 -17.68 3.62
CA TRP A 80 1.40 -18.22 4.62
C TRP A 80 1.96 -18.10 6.05
N GLN A 81 3.28 -18.23 6.22
CA GLN A 81 3.92 -18.01 7.51
C GLN A 81 3.80 -16.56 7.97
N GLU A 82 4.15 -15.59 7.13
CA GLU A 82 4.07 -14.16 7.48
C GLU A 82 2.61 -13.73 7.73
N THR A 83 1.67 -14.27 6.96
CA THR A 83 0.24 -14.06 7.18
C THR A 83 -0.20 -14.55 8.56
N ALA A 84 0.25 -15.75 8.96
CA ALA A 84 -0.08 -16.32 10.26
C ALA A 84 0.53 -15.51 11.41
N GLU A 85 1.79 -15.08 11.28
CA GLU A 85 2.46 -14.25 12.28
C GLU A 85 1.77 -12.90 12.48
N GLU A 86 1.33 -12.27 11.40
CA GLU A 86 0.63 -10.98 11.43
C GLU A 86 -0.75 -11.11 12.09
N ILE A 87 -1.49 -12.19 11.81
CA ILE A 87 -2.77 -12.51 12.47
C ILE A 87 -2.59 -12.76 13.97
N ILE A 88 -1.60 -13.58 14.35
CA ILE A 88 -1.32 -13.92 15.76
C ILE A 88 -0.92 -12.66 16.54
N ARG A 89 -0.17 -11.75 15.91
CA ARG A 89 0.30 -10.50 16.53
C ARG A 89 -0.82 -9.51 16.83
N GLN A 90 -1.87 -9.47 16.01
CA GLN A 90 -2.94 -8.48 16.17
C GLN A 90 -4.02 -8.89 17.17
N ASN A 91 -4.42 -10.18 17.25
CA ASN A 91 -5.40 -10.60 18.25
C ASN A 91 -5.43 -12.14 18.46
N PRO A 92 -4.96 -12.67 19.61
CA PRO A 92 -5.00 -14.11 19.90
C PRO A 92 -6.42 -14.70 19.91
N THR A 93 -7.41 -13.88 20.23
CA THR A 93 -8.82 -14.28 20.41
C THR A 93 -9.53 -14.57 19.08
N ASP A 94 -9.03 -14.02 17.96
CA ASP A 94 -9.66 -14.16 16.64
C ASP A 94 -9.12 -15.35 15.83
N LEU A 95 -8.03 -15.99 16.29
CA LEU A 95 -7.47 -17.20 15.69
C LEU A 95 -8.50 -18.35 15.61
N GLY A 96 -9.31 -18.52 16.65
CA GLY A 96 -10.36 -19.55 16.66
C GLY A 96 -11.48 -19.29 15.64
N LYS A 97 -11.84 -18.03 15.40
CA LYS A 97 -12.85 -17.66 14.39
C LYS A 97 -12.31 -17.84 12.98
N ILE A 98 -11.04 -17.49 12.77
CA ILE A 98 -10.35 -17.67 11.49
C ILE A 98 -10.25 -19.16 11.17
N SER A 99 -9.81 -19.98 12.13
CA SER A 99 -9.77 -21.44 11.98
C SER A 99 -11.14 -22.03 11.62
N LYS A 100 -12.20 -21.60 12.31
CA LYS A 100 -13.57 -22.03 12.02
C LYS A 100 -14.00 -21.66 10.60
N THR A 101 -13.73 -20.43 10.18
CA THR A 101 -14.11 -19.93 8.85
C THR A 101 -13.40 -20.70 7.72
N ILE A 102 -12.12 -21.03 7.92
CA ILE A 102 -11.35 -21.83 6.96
C ILE A 102 -11.92 -23.25 6.86
N ASN A 103 -12.21 -23.89 7.99
CA ASN A 103 -12.78 -25.23 8.01
C ASN A 103 -14.18 -25.26 7.36
N ASP A 104 -15.02 -24.27 7.66
CA ASP A 104 -16.36 -24.13 7.07
C ASP A 104 -16.30 -23.97 5.53
N TYR A 105 -15.24 -23.32 5.02
CA TYR A 105 -15.00 -23.17 3.58
C TYR A 105 -14.56 -24.49 2.93
N ILE A 106 -13.61 -25.21 3.55
CA ILE A 106 -13.12 -26.52 3.07
C ILE A 106 -14.25 -27.55 3.05
N GLU A 107 -15.10 -27.58 4.09
CA GLU A 107 -16.24 -28.50 4.17
C GLU A 107 -17.32 -28.23 3.13
N LYS A 108 -17.48 -26.97 2.70
CA LYS A 108 -18.40 -26.61 1.60
C LYS A 108 -17.87 -27.05 0.24
N ASP A 109 -16.57 -26.95 0.01
CA ASP A 109 -15.94 -27.30 -1.27
C ASP A 109 -15.86 -28.82 -1.48
N GLN A 110 -15.86 -29.62 -0.39
CA GLN A 110 -15.86 -31.08 -0.43
C GLN A 110 -17.25 -31.73 -0.53
N LYS A 111 -18.33 -30.95 -0.45
CA LYS A 111 -19.73 -31.43 -0.52
C LYS A 111 -20.45 -31.04 -1.83
N GLY A 112 -19.74 -30.44 -2.79
CA GLY A 112 -20.20 -30.23 -4.17
C GLY A 112 -19.59 -31.26 -5.11
#